data_AF-A0A849YYA6-F1
#
_entry.id   AF-A0A849YYA6-F1
#
_cell.length_a   1.000
_cell.length_b   1.000
_cell.length_c   1.000
_cell.angle_alpha   90.00
_cell.angle_beta   90.00
_cell.angle_gamma   90.00
#
_symmetry.space_group_name_H-M   'P 1'
#
loop_
_entity.id
_entity.type
_entity.pdbx_description
1 polymer ?
#
loop_
_entity_poly.entity_id
_entity_poly.type
_entity_poly.pdbx_seq_one_letter_code
_entity_poly.pdbx_strand_id
1 'polypeptide(L)'
;MRLFGLFALASVSGTAVLMLHGGCNTYSEDLLGEGGAGTGAADTTSSSSNQGGDNEGGGQSACSDPSDCPGMDGECGTRTCEDGLCGVDAAEAGTPIAAQTAGDCQTIVCDGNGDTDIEPDDGDVADDNQSCTTDACSGGSPAHTPLAEGSSCTGPAGAKTCNADGVCVECIDGTDCASGACTQAFTCAPASCNDNIENNGESDIDCGGTQCPKCLEGFDCNGPNDCLGGICTGGTCQPSCTDMTTNGDETDVDCGGDCAPCAVGLDCAVAADCVSGVCSGTCGEYQLLLSELWPRGPGGGNDDFVEIYNPLNVPVTLPSGSALDKLEIATRADGSAAYSVKWTAAGQTIPAHGHLLVVGSAYSRSAPGDASFTTGFPDEVSVLLRRGTTSLDAACIYVGTNTFDATYACEGTPFVYVGASNNTDRSIERDPGGAAGNGADTNDNTADFTLITPAAPQNLQSAPTP
;
A
#
# COMPACT_ATOMS: atom_id res chain seq x y z
N MET A 1 -30.00 37.46 -17.66
CA MET A 1 -28.54 37.66 -17.80
C MET A 1 -27.87 36.30 -17.67
N ARG A 2 -27.43 35.68 -18.77
CA ARG A 2 -26.66 34.43 -18.77
C ARG A 2 -25.18 34.79 -18.91
N LEU A 3 -24.32 34.24 -18.07
CA LEU A 3 -22.88 34.17 -18.34
C LEU A 3 -22.46 32.71 -18.21
N PHE A 4 -22.17 32.10 -19.35
CA PHE A 4 -21.60 30.77 -19.49
C PHE A 4 -20.09 30.86 -19.30
N GLY A 5 -19.54 30.07 -18.36
CA GLY A 5 -18.11 29.76 -18.28
C GLY A 5 -17.88 28.32 -18.72
N LEU A 6 -17.50 28.15 -19.98
CA LEU A 6 -16.98 26.90 -20.54
C LEU A 6 -15.63 26.59 -19.87
N PHE A 7 -15.50 25.46 -19.19
CA PHE A 7 -14.20 24.82 -18.97
C PHE A 7 -14.07 23.65 -19.94
N ALA A 8 -13.12 23.79 -20.87
CA ALA A 8 -12.74 22.77 -21.83
C ALA A 8 -11.99 21.65 -21.10
N LEU A 9 -12.51 20.43 -21.17
CA LEU A 9 -11.71 19.21 -20.96
C LEU A 9 -10.77 19.05 -22.15
N ALA A 10 -9.48 19.29 -21.92
CA ALA A 10 -8.43 18.82 -22.81
C ALA A 10 -8.11 17.37 -22.45
N SER A 11 -8.54 16.43 -23.28
CA SER A 11 -8.10 15.04 -23.27
C SER A 11 -6.64 14.97 -23.72
N VAL A 12 -5.71 14.81 -22.79
CA VAL A 12 -4.35 14.39 -23.12
C VAL A 12 -4.35 12.87 -23.19
N SER A 13 -4.38 12.34 -24.40
CA SER A 13 -4.10 10.94 -24.70
C SER A 13 -2.63 10.66 -24.41
N GLY A 14 -2.35 10.27 -23.17
CA GLY A 14 -1.08 9.67 -22.77
C GLY A 14 -0.92 8.31 -23.46
N THR A 15 0.01 8.24 -24.39
CA THR A 15 0.50 6.97 -24.95
C THR A 15 1.25 6.24 -23.83
N ALA A 16 0.70 5.11 -23.40
CA ALA A 16 1.40 4.18 -22.50
C ALA A 16 2.59 3.58 -23.26
N VAL A 17 3.79 4.03 -22.92
CA VAL A 17 5.03 3.34 -23.29
C VAL A 17 5.15 2.13 -22.36
N LEU A 18 4.87 0.95 -22.90
CA LEU A 18 5.12 -0.34 -22.28
C LEU A 18 6.64 -0.53 -22.18
N MET A 19 7.21 -0.17 -21.03
CA MET A 19 8.57 -0.57 -20.64
C MET A 19 8.54 -2.03 -20.18
N LEU A 20 8.84 -2.95 -21.08
CA LEU A 20 9.23 -4.32 -20.72
C LEU A 20 10.58 -4.26 -19.97
N HIS A 21 10.53 -4.36 -18.64
CA HIS A 21 11.71 -4.71 -17.85
C HIS A 21 11.89 -6.24 -17.95
N GLY A 22 12.89 -6.65 -18.73
CA GLY A 22 13.39 -8.02 -18.72
C GLY A 22 14.02 -8.31 -17.37
N GLY A 23 13.42 -9.25 -16.65
CA GLY A 23 13.94 -9.80 -15.42
C GLY A 23 15.26 -10.53 -15.62
N CYS A 24 16.09 -10.41 -14.59
CA CYS A 24 17.42 -10.98 -14.44
C CYS A 24 17.39 -12.51 -14.33
N ASN A 25 18.54 -13.10 -14.67
CA ASN A 25 18.87 -14.52 -14.69
C ASN A 25 18.46 -15.28 -13.42
N THR A 26 17.89 -16.47 -13.63
CA THR A 26 17.95 -17.58 -12.69
C THR A 26 19.09 -18.51 -13.12
N TYR A 27 20.13 -18.65 -12.30
CA TYR A 27 21.01 -19.82 -12.36
C TYR A 27 20.87 -20.57 -11.03
N SER A 28 20.33 -21.78 -11.13
CA SER A 28 20.46 -22.83 -10.12
C SER A 28 21.37 -23.89 -10.71
N GLU A 29 22.47 -24.12 -9.99
CA GLU A 29 23.19 -25.37 -9.76
C GLU A 29 22.64 -26.62 -10.48
N ASP A 30 23.52 -27.35 -11.17
CA ASP A 30 24.01 -28.67 -10.72
C ASP A 30 24.49 -29.49 -11.94
N LEU A 31 25.81 -29.72 -12.05
CA LEU A 31 26.39 -31.05 -12.31
C LEU A 31 27.91 -30.98 -12.51
N LEU A 32 28.57 -31.50 -11.49
CA LEU A 32 29.95 -31.93 -11.38
C LEU A 32 30.42 -32.82 -12.56
N GLY A 33 31.72 -32.75 -12.87
CA GLY A 33 32.49 -33.98 -13.06
C GLY A 33 33.51 -34.05 -14.20
N GLU A 34 34.78 -33.86 -13.83
CA GLU A 34 35.95 -34.71 -14.17
C GLU A 34 36.45 -34.84 -15.64
N GLY A 35 37.63 -34.26 -15.88
CA GLY A 35 38.85 -35.01 -16.27
C GLY A 35 39.04 -35.53 -17.70
N GLY A 36 40.22 -35.27 -18.29
CA GLY A 36 40.76 -36.17 -19.33
C GLY A 36 41.78 -35.61 -20.33
N ALA A 37 43.07 -35.69 -19.95
CA ALA A 37 44.26 -36.01 -20.76
C ALA A 37 44.34 -35.62 -22.26
N GLY A 38 45.33 -34.78 -22.57
CA GLY A 38 45.87 -34.64 -23.94
C GLY A 38 46.96 -35.67 -24.24
N THR A 39 46.89 -36.29 -25.43
CA THR A 39 48.06 -36.88 -26.11
C THR A 39 48.00 -36.59 -27.61
N GLY A 40 49.12 -36.08 -28.13
CA GLY A 40 49.72 -36.25 -29.46
C GLY A 40 48.88 -36.26 -30.74
N ALA A 41 49.23 -35.38 -31.70
CA ALA A 41 50.06 -35.75 -32.86
C ALA A 41 50.19 -34.60 -33.89
N ALA A 42 51.30 -34.65 -34.64
CA ALA A 42 51.77 -33.79 -35.73
C ALA A 42 50.69 -33.48 -36.82
N ASP A 43 50.77 -32.46 -37.69
CA ASP A 43 51.83 -32.27 -38.68
C ASP A 43 51.59 -31.00 -39.54
N THR A 44 52.72 -30.38 -39.92
CA THR A 44 53.06 -29.60 -41.13
C THR A 44 52.32 -28.35 -41.67
N THR A 45 53.18 -27.32 -41.87
CA THR A 45 53.33 -26.38 -43.02
C THR A 45 52.40 -25.15 -43.12
N SER A 46 52.84 -23.91 -43.43
CA SER A 46 54.12 -23.36 -43.93
C SER A 46 54.18 -21.82 -43.81
N SER A 47 55.41 -21.28 -43.68
CA SER A 47 55.95 -19.97 -44.17
C SER A 47 55.37 -18.65 -43.58
N SER A 48 56.14 -17.60 -43.24
CA SER A 48 57.35 -17.07 -43.87
C SER A 48 58.16 -16.09 -42.97
N SER A 49 59.49 -16.26 -42.99
CA SER A 49 60.57 -15.24 -43.05
C SER A 49 60.68 -14.09 -42.03
N ASN A 50 61.77 -14.12 -41.24
CA ASN A 50 62.78 -13.05 -41.31
C ASN A 50 64.20 -13.58 -40.97
N GLN A 51 65.20 -13.10 -41.70
CA GLN A 51 66.61 -13.53 -41.66
C GLN A 51 67.42 -12.77 -40.60
N GLY A 52 68.48 -13.41 -40.08
CA GLY A 52 69.69 -12.69 -39.67
C GLY A 52 70.53 -13.36 -38.58
N GLY A 53 71.62 -14.05 -38.98
CA GLY A 53 72.85 -14.15 -38.20
C GLY A 53 73.24 -15.55 -37.70
N ASP A 54 73.85 -16.36 -38.57
CA ASP A 54 74.64 -17.52 -38.16
C ASP A 54 76.07 -17.06 -37.82
N ASN A 55 76.51 -17.27 -36.57
CA ASN A 55 77.91 -17.21 -36.09
C ASN A 55 77.87 -17.68 -34.61
N GLU A 56 78.72 -18.54 -34.03
CA GLU A 56 79.99 -19.16 -34.41
C GLU A 56 80.09 -20.55 -33.73
N GLY A 57 80.85 -21.46 -34.34
CA GLY A 57 81.37 -22.61 -33.61
C GLY A 57 82.40 -22.15 -32.59
N GLY A 58 82.27 -22.58 -31.33
CA GLY A 58 83.20 -22.26 -30.25
C GLY A 58 84.62 -22.75 -30.54
N GLY A 59 85.46 -21.85 -31.05
CA GLY A 59 86.91 -21.96 -30.96
C GLY A 59 87.35 -21.47 -29.57
N GLN A 60 88.10 -22.28 -28.84
CA GLN A 60 88.66 -21.87 -27.55
C GLN A 60 89.58 -20.66 -27.77
N SER A 61 89.24 -19.52 -27.15
CA SER A 61 90.05 -18.30 -27.21
C SER A 61 91.42 -18.55 -26.56
N ALA A 62 92.49 -18.15 -27.25
CA ALA A 62 93.85 -18.19 -26.71
C ALA A 62 94.10 -17.01 -25.76
N CYS A 63 94.80 -17.24 -24.66
CA CYS A 63 95.05 -16.22 -23.63
C CYS A 63 96.51 -16.23 -23.14
N SER A 64 96.93 -15.12 -22.52
CA SER A 64 98.23 -15.00 -21.84
C SER A 64 98.11 -14.70 -20.34
N ASP A 65 96.99 -14.12 -19.93
CA ASP A 65 96.55 -13.93 -18.54
C ASP A 65 95.02 -14.09 -18.48
N PRO A 66 94.42 -14.51 -17.34
CA PRO A 66 92.97 -14.66 -17.19
C PRO A 66 92.10 -13.48 -17.65
N SER A 67 92.62 -12.26 -17.57
CA SER A 67 91.90 -11.06 -18.01
C SER A 67 91.68 -10.97 -19.54
N ASP A 68 92.44 -11.73 -20.33
CA ASP A 68 92.29 -11.86 -21.80
C ASP A 68 91.06 -12.69 -22.20
N CYS A 69 90.46 -13.42 -21.25
CA CYS A 69 89.34 -14.31 -21.51
C CYS A 69 87.98 -13.59 -21.44
N PRO A 70 87.02 -13.98 -22.30
CA PRO A 70 85.67 -13.44 -22.27
C PRO A 70 84.97 -13.80 -20.95
N GLY A 71 83.98 -12.99 -20.56
CA GLY A 71 83.28 -13.13 -19.28
C GLY A 71 83.72 -12.11 -18.23
N MET A 72 83.09 -12.17 -17.06
CA MET A 72 83.42 -11.35 -15.90
C MET A 72 83.67 -12.24 -14.69
N ASP A 73 84.62 -11.86 -13.85
CA ASP A 73 84.89 -12.57 -12.60
C ASP A 73 83.77 -12.26 -11.59
N GLY A 74 83.22 -13.29 -10.96
CA GLY A 74 82.10 -13.19 -10.02
C GLY A 74 82.12 -14.30 -8.97
N GLU A 75 81.06 -14.38 -8.17
CA GLU A 75 80.93 -15.40 -7.11
C GLU A 75 80.84 -16.83 -7.68
N CYS A 76 80.33 -16.99 -8.91
CA CYS A 76 80.20 -18.29 -9.57
C CYS A 76 81.42 -18.74 -10.36
N GLY A 77 82.38 -17.86 -10.60
CA GLY A 77 83.65 -18.25 -11.18
C GLY A 77 84.56 -17.08 -11.47
N THR A 78 85.86 -17.38 -11.46
CA THR A 78 86.90 -16.46 -11.93
C THR A 78 87.52 -17.01 -13.21
N ARG A 79 87.81 -16.15 -14.18
CA ARG A 79 88.49 -16.56 -15.41
C ARG A 79 89.85 -17.18 -15.08
N THR A 80 90.27 -18.16 -15.87
CA THR A 80 91.59 -18.79 -15.78
C THR A 80 92.24 -18.84 -17.17
N CYS A 81 93.56 -18.88 -17.19
CA CYS A 81 94.34 -19.05 -18.43
C CYS A 81 95.42 -20.09 -18.20
N GLU A 82 95.09 -21.35 -18.50
CA GLU A 82 95.99 -22.49 -18.33
C GLU A 82 96.40 -23.05 -19.69
N ASP A 83 97.71 -23.29 -19.87
CA ASP A 83 98.30 -23.78 -21.12
C ASP A 83 97.89 -23.00 -22.39
N GLY A 84 97.62 -21.69 -22.22
CA GLY A 84 97.27 -20.78 -23.31
C GLY A 84 95.81 -20.87 -23.77
N LEU A 85 94.94 -21.56 -23.01
CA LEU A 85 93.51 -21.69 -23.29
C LEU A 85 92.69 -21.04 -22.19
N CYS A 86 91.64 -20.31 -22.59
CA CYS A 86 90.68 -19.74 -21.65
C CYS A 86 89.88 -20.83 -20.94
N GLY A 87 89.81 -20.71 -19.62
CA GLY A 87 88.98 -21.51 -18.74
C GLY A 87 88.31 -20.66 -17.67
N VAL A 88 87.62 -21.34 -16.76
CA VAL A 88 86.95 -20.76 -15.58
C VAL A 88 87.24 -21.65 -14.38
N ASP A 89 87.62 -21.05 -13.25
CA ASP A 89 87.58 -21.70 -11.94
C ASP A 89 86.16 -21.52 -11.40
N ALA A 90 85.26 -22.40 -11.83
CA ALA A 90 83.84 -22.30 -11.54
C ALA A 90 83.50 -22.90 -10.17
N ALA A 91 82.61 -22.21 -9.44
CA ALA A 91 81.96 -22.76 -8.27
C ALA A 91 81.09 -23.97 -8.66
N GLU A 92 80.84 -24.88 -7.71
CA GLU A 92 80.00 -26.06 -7.95
C GLU A 92 78.58 -25.64 -8.34
N ALA A 93 78.01 -26.32 -9.34
CA ALA A 93 76.64 -26.06 -9.78
C ALA A 93 75.66 -26.19 -8.60
N GLY A 94 74.72 -25.24 -8.48
CA GLY A 94 73.77 -25.17 -7.36
C GLY A 94 74.28 -24.41 -6.13
N THR A 95 75.49 -23.86 -6.14
CA THR A 95 75.99 -22.98 -5.04
C THR A 95 75.25 -21.65 -5.05
N PRO A 96 74.52 -21.23 -3.99
CA PRO A 96 73.83 -19.94 -3.95
C PRO A 96 74.80 -18.76 -3.82
N ILE A 97 74.53 -17.66 -4.54
CA ILE A 97 75.29 -16.41 -4.40
C ILE A 97 74.80 -15.57 -3.21
N ALA A 98 75.60 -14.63 -2.72
CA ALA A 98 75.26 -13.80 -1.56
C ALA A 98 74.13 -12.80 -1.84
N ALA A 99 74.02 -12.31 -3.07
CA ALA A 99 72.97 -11.40 -3.48
C ALA A 99 71.74 -12.18 -3.96
N GLN A 100 70.77 -12.37 -3.05
CA GLN A 100 69.46 -12.94 -3.38
C GLN A 100 68.39 -11.83 -3.35
N THR A 101 67.31 -12.05 -4.08
CA THR A 101 66.10 -11.23 -3.98
C THR A 101 65.13 -11.98 -3.07
N ALA A 102 64.77 -11.39 -1.93
CA ALA A 102 63.85 -12.04 -1.00
C ALA A 102 62.40 -11.93 -1.49
N GLY A 103 61.64 -13.01 -1.34
CA GLY A 103 60.24 -13.13 -1.71
C GLY A 103 59.99 -13.17 -3.22
N ASP A 104 60.92 -13.70 -4.01
CA ASP A 104 60.73 -13.90 -5.45
C ASP A 104 60.57 -15.38 -5.85
N CYS A 105 60.47 -16.27 -4.85
CA CYS A 105 60.35 -17.72 -4.98
C CYS A 105 61.52 -18.38 -5.71
N GLN A 106 62.64 -17.68 -5.87
CA GLN A 106 63.76 -18.15 -6.66
C GLN A 106 65.04 -18.07 -5.83
N THR A 107 65.99 -18.91 -6.19
CA THR A 107 67.36 -18.79 -5.70
C THR A 107 68.32 -18.68 -6.87
N ILE A 108 69.19 -17.68 -6.81
CA ILE A 108 70.26 -17.49 -7.79
C ILE A 108 71.43 -18.36 -7.37
N VAL A 109 71.77 -19.34 -8.20
CA VAL A 109 72.83 -20.32 -7.97
C VAL A 109 73.87 -20.27 -9.08
N CYS A 110 74.98 -20.95 -8.92
CA CYS A 110 75.99 -21.10 -9.97
C CYS A 110 75.64 -22.24 -10.93
N ASP A 111 75.92 -22.07 -12.23
CA ASP A 111 75.62 -23.06 -13.28
C ASP A 111 76.71 -24.15 -13.43
N GLY A 112 77.83 -24.00 -12.73
CA GLY A 112 79.01 -24.88 -12.83
C GLY A 112 79.98 -24.53 -13.97
N ASN A 113 79.68 -23.51 -14.78
CA ASN A 113 80.51 -23.01 -15.89
C ASN A 113 80.97 -21.56 -15.65
N GLY A 114 80.78 -21.01 -14.45
CA GLY A 114 81.24 -19.68 -14.08
C GLY A 114 80.15 -18.60 -14.09
N ASP A 115 78.94 -18.92 -14.56
CA ASP A 115 77.81 -18.01 -14.66
C ASP A 115 76.73 -18.35 -13.61
N THR A 116 75.69 -17.51 -13.52
CA THR A 116 74.53 -17.72 -12.62
C THR A 116 73.37 -18.42 -13.35
N ASP A 117 72.66 -19.27 -12.64
CA ASP A 117 71.38 -19.87 -13.02
C ASP A 117 70.31 -19.55 -11.96
N ILE A 118 69.03 -19.75 -12.31
CA ILE A 118 67.89 -19.51 -11.43
C ILE A 118 67.19 -20.83 -11.17
N GLU A 119 67.12 -21.22 -9.90
CA GLU A 119 66.41 -22.42 -9.46
C GLU A 119 65.17 -22.07 -8.63
N PRO A 120 64.10 -22.89 -8.67
CA PRO A 120 62.96 -22.75 -7.78
C PRO A 120 63.35 -22.84 -6.30
N ASP A 121 62.97 -21.83 -5.50
CA ASP A 121 63.05 -21.87 -4.04
C ASP A 121 61.67 -21.61 -3.42
N ASP A 122 60.94 -22.71 -3.16
CA ASP A 122 59.62 -22.61 -2.55
C ASP A 122 59.66 -22.17 -1.07
N GLY A 123 60.85 -22.03 -0.48
CA GLY A 123 61.06 -21.47 0.86
C GLY A 123 61.16 -19.93 0.88
N ASP A 124 61.40 -19.30 -0.27
CA ASP A 124 61.51 -17.85 -0.42
C ASP A 124 60.13 -17.21 -0.69
N VAL A 125 59.24 -17.34 0.29
CA VAL A 125 57.82 -16.96 0.16
C VAL A 125 57.63 -15.47 -0.12
N ALA A 126 56.95 -15.18 -1.24
CA ALA A 126 56.48 -13.85 -1.58
C ALA A 126 55.25 -13.47 -0.74
N ASP A 127 55.34 -12.39 0.05
CA ASP A 127 54.23 -11.85 0.84
C ASP A 127 53.54 -10.71 0.06
N ASP A 128 52.28 -10.91 -0.34
CA ASP A 128 51.49 -9.89 -1.06
C ASP A 128 50.90 -8.79 -0.14
N ASN A 129 51.21 -8.86 1.15
CA ASN A 129 50.69 -8.03 2.24
C ASN A 129 49.16 -8.10 2.40
N GLN A 130 48.51 -9.15 1.92
CA GLN A 130 47.08 -9.36 2.06
C GLN A 130 46.80 -10.38 3.18
N SER A 131 46.27 -9.93 4.31
CA SER A 131 45.98 -10.82 5.46
C SER A 131 44.92 -11.89 5.21
N CYS A 132 44.26 -11.87 4.04
CA CYS A 132 43.22 -12.81 3.64
C CYS A 132 43.70 -13.82 2.59
N THR A 133 45.00 -13.87 2.33
CA THR A 133 45.64 -14.89 1.50
C THR A 133 46.61 -15.70 2.35
N THR A 134 46.86 -16.94 1.94
CA THR A 134 48.00 -17.72 2.38
C THR A 134 49.06 -17.61 1.29
N ASP A 135 50.17 -16.99 1.66
CA ASP A 135 51.34 -16.84 0.80
C ASP A 135 52.12 -18.14 0.73
N ALA A 136 52.41 -18.57 -0.49
CA ALA A 136 53.22 -19.74 -0.78
C ALA A 136 54.01 -19.51 -2.06
N CYS A 137 55.03 -20.34 -2.26
CA CYS A 137 55.68 -20.53 -3.54
C CYS A 137 55.38 -21.95 -4.02
N SER A 138 55.21 -22.12 -5.32
CA SER A 138 55.00 -23.43 -5.94
C SER A 138 55.74 -23.52 -7.26
N GLY A 139 56.82 -24.31 -7.27
CA GLY A 139 57.66 -24.48 -8.47
C GLY A 139 58.36 -23.18 -8.88
N GLY A 140 58.75 -22.37 -7.89
CA GLY A 140 59.46 -21.12 -8.10
C GLY A 140 58.60 -19.94 -8.55
N SER A 141 57.27 -20.07 -8.41
CA SER A 141 56.31 -19.01 -8.72
C SER A 141 55.50 -18.64 -7.47
N PRO A 142 55.26 -17.34 -7.22
CA PRO A 142 54.37 -16.89 -6.16
C PRO A 142 52.95 -17.44 -6.31
N ALA A 143 52.36 -17.86 -5.20
CA ALA A 143 50.99 -18.35 -5.10
C ALA A 143 50.32 -17.74 -3.86
N HIS A 144 49.19 -17.06 -4.07
CA HIS A 144 48.41 -16.45 -3.00
C HIS A 144 47.01 -17.07 -3.02
N THR A 145 46.75 -17.98 -2.08
CA THR A 145 45.46 -18.67 -2.02
C THR A 145 44.56 -18.00 -0.99
N PRO A 146 43.31 -17.63 -1.32
CA PRO A 146 42.39 -17.07 -0.33
C PRO A 146 42.27 -17.94 0.93
N LEU A 147 42.33 -17.31 2.10
CA LEU A 147 41.92 -17.93 3.35
C LEU A 147 40.43 -18.28 3.29
N ALA A 148 39.99 -19.17 4.17
CA ALA A 148 38.59 -19.50 4.28
C ALA A 148 37.74 -18.25 4.58
N GLU A 149 36.61 -18.12 3.92
CA GLU A 149 35.64 -17.06 4.19
C GLU A 149 35.26 -17.03 5.69
N GLY A 150 35.19 -15.83 6.27
CA GLY A 150 34.98 -15.63 7.70
C GLY A 150 36.27 -15.63 8.55
N SER A 151 37.43 -15.89 7.94
CA SER A 151 38.71 -15.80 8.65
C SER A 151 38.97 -14.38 9.15
N SER A 152 39.49 -14.24 10.37
CA SER A 152 39.83 -12.94 10.92
C SER A 152 41.02 -12.32 10.19
N CYS A 153 40.90 -11.04 9.84
CA CYS A 153 41.95 -10.26 9.21
C CYS A 153 42.06 -8.87 9.86
N THR A 154 43.11 -8.12 9.50
CA THR A 154 43.25 -6.71 9.90
C THR A 154 43.43 -5.88 8.64
N GLY A 155 42.47 -5.00 8.36
CA GLY A 155 42.49 -4.16 7.17
C GLY A 155 42.07 -2.71 7.43
N PRO A 156 42.11 -1.86 6.39
CA PRO A 156 41.62 -0.49 6.47
C PRO A 156 40.11 -0.45 6.75
N ALA A 157 39.61 0.73 7.16
CA ALA A 157 38.18 1.01 7.30
C ALA A 157 37.37 0.05 8.20
N GLY A 158 38.01 -0.59 9.18
CA GLY A 158 37.32 -1.51 10.11
C GLY A 158 37.17 -2.93 9.57
N ALA A 159 37.82 -3.26 8.44
CA ALA A 159 37.85 -4.59 7.89
C ALA A 159 38.44 -5.60 8.88
N LYS A 160 37.71 -6.69 9.08
CA LYS A 160 37.95 -7.68 10.16
C LYS A 160 37.72 -9.13 9.73
N THR A 161 37.10 -9.36 8.58
CA THR A 161 36.74 -10.69 8.09
C THR A 161 37.11 -10.85 6.62
N CYS A 162 37.53 -12.04 6.21
CA CYS A 162 37.84 -12.36 4.82
C CYS A 162 36.59 -12.78 4.04
N ASN A 163 36.38 -12.19 2.86
CA ASN A 163 35.39 -12.70 1.91
C ASN A 163 35.93 -13.89 1.10
N ALA A 164 35.08 -14.51 0.28
CA ALA A 164 35.45 -15.64 -0.56
C ALA A 164 36.55 -15.33 -1.60
N ASP A 165 36.75 -14.06 -1.96
CA ASP A 165 37.77 -13.61 -2.91
C ASP A 165 39.15 -13.38 -2.25
N GLY A 166 39.28 -13.61 -0.93
CA GLY A 166 40.53 -13.35 -0.21
C GLY A 166 40.78 -11.86 0.06
N VAL A 167 39.71 -11.07 0.13
CA VAL A 167 39.75 -9.64 0.47
C VAL A 167 39.31 -9.45 1.93
N CYS A 168 40.09 -8.67 2.68
CA CYS A 168 39.71 -8.27 4.03
C CYS A 168 38.63 -7.18 3.97
N VAL A 169 37.44 -7.49 4.44
CA VAL A 169 36.24 -6.64 4.38
C VAL A 169 35.62 -6.42 5.77
N GLU A 170 34.67 -5.49 5.88
CA GLU A 170 34.02 -5.14 7.14
C GLU A 170 33.02 -6.22 7.59
N CYS A 171 32.25 -6.77 6.65
CA CYS A 171 31.25 -7.81 6.87
C CYS A 171 31.12 -8.73 5.66
N ILE A 172 30.66 -9.95 5.87
CA ILE A 172 30.24 -10.90 4.83
C ILE A 172 28.75 -11.26 4.97
N ASP A 173 28.20 -11.12 6.18
CA ASP A 173 26.77 -11.22 6.43
C ASP A 173 26.30 -10.23 7.51
N GLY A 174 25.00 -10.22 7.78
CA GLY A 174 24.38 -9.32 8.74
C GLY A 174 24.93 -9.47 10.17
N THR A 175 25.38 -10.66 10.56
CA THR A 175 25.85 -10.93 11.93
C THR A 175 27.18 -10.24 12.25
N ASP A 176 27.93 -9.85 11.22
CA ASP A 176 29.13 -9.02 11.36
C ASP A 176 28.80 -7.57 11.73
N CYS A 177 27.57 -7.12 11.48
CA CYS A 177 27.16 -5.74 11.67
C CYS A 177 26.28 -5.58 12.91
N ALA A 178 26.54 -4.54 13.70
CA ALA A 178 25.70 -4.21 14.86
C ALA A 178 24.25 -3.88 14.46
N SER A 179 24.03 -3.43 13.22
CA SER A 179 22.71 -3.19 12.64
C SER A 179 22.03 -4.45 12.09
N GLY A 180 22.76 -5.57 11.94
CA GLY A 180 22.27 -6.72 11.17
C GLY A 180 22.36 -6.54 9.65
N ALA A 181 22.81 -5.38 9.14
CA ALA A 181 22.78 -5.05 7.72
C ALA A 181 24.19 -4.97 7.10
N CYS A 182 24.55 -5.98 6.30
CA CYS A 182 25.75 -5.98 5.47
C CYS A 182 25.39 -5.70 4.01
N THR A 183 26.01 -4.68 3.41
CA THR A 183 25.75 -4.32 2.01
C THR A 183 26.52 -5.23 1.06
N GLN A 184 26.13 -5.23 -0.22
CA GLN A 184 26.90 -5.90 -1.28
C GLN A 184 28.31 -5.33 -1.50
N ALA A 185 28.62 -4.17 -0.91
CA ALA A 185 29.98 -3.63 -0.90
C ALA A 185 30.81 -4.15 0.29
N PHE A 186 30.30 -5.14 1.03
CA PHE A 186 30.90 -5.71 2.24
C PHE A 186 31.19 -4.66 3.33
N THR A 187 30.25 -3.72 3.47
CA THR A 187 30.26 -2.65 4.49
C THR A 187 28.98 -2.69 5.32
N CYS A 188 29.08 -2.32 6.59
CA CYS A 188 27.93 -2.26 7.47
C CYS A 188 27.08 -1.03 7.20
N ALA A 189 25.80 -1.24 6.89
CA ALA A 189 24.82 -0.16 6.77
C ALA A 189 24.27 0.22 8.17
N PRO A 190 23.90 1.49 8.40
CA PRO A 190 23.15 1.86 9.60
C PRO A 190 21.77 1.18 9.59
N ALA A 191 21.29 0.81 10.77
CA ALA A 191 19.94 0.27 10.96
C ALA A 191 18.89 1.31 10.53
N SER A 192 17.85 0.88 9.81
CA SER A 192 16.83 1.77 9.24
C SER A 192 15.47 1.09 9.17
N CYS A 193 14.40 1.89 9.24
CA CYS A 193 13.03 1.37 9.21
C CYS A 193 12.51 0.93 7.82
N ASN A 194 13.41 0.70 6.87
CA ASN A 194 13.10 0.45 5.47
C ASN A 194 14.28 -0.24 4.74
N ASP A 195 14.97 -1.12 5.46
CA ASP A 195 16.12 -1.89 4.98
C ASP A 195 15.84 -3.40 4.84
N ASN A 196 14.57 -3.81 5.02
CA ASN A 196 14.09 -5.19 4.94
C ASN A 196 14.71 -6.13 5.96
N ILE A 197 15.18 -5.60 7.10
CA ILE A 197 15.76 -6.35 8.20
C ILE A 197 15.09 -5.90 9.48
N GLU A 198 14.58 -6.84 10.28
CA GLU A 198 13.98 -6.55 11.59
C GLU A 198 15.04 -6.01 12.57
N ASN A 199 15.23 -4.69 12.61
CA ASN A 199 16.27 -4.03 13.40
C ASN A 199 15.76 -2.70 14.00
N ASN A 200 16.65 -1.89 14.57
CA ASN A 200 16.32 -0.52 15.06
C ASN A 200 15.12 -0.41 16.05
N GLY A 201 14.74 -1.50 16.71
CA GLY A 201 13.60 -1.54 17.63
C GLY A 201 12.24 -1.77 16.97
N GLU A 202 12.23 -2.26 15.73
CA GLU A 202 11.07 -2.81 15.04
C GLU A 202 10.43 -3.98 15.79
N SER A 203 9.14 -4.19 15.54
CA SER A 203 8.41 -5.38 16.00
C SER A 203 8.13 -6.38 14.89
N ASP A 204 8.27 -5.95 13.63
CA ASP A 204 8.28 -6.77 12.42
C ASP A 204 9.10 -6.02 11.36
N ILE A 205 9.49 -6.68 10.28
CA ILE A 205 10.37 -6.13 9.24
C ILE A 205 9.86 -4.76 8.75
N ASP A 206 10.68 -3.72 8.91
CA ASP A 206 10.40 -2.34 8.47
C ASP A 206 9.24 -1.63 9.20
N CYS A 207 8.76 -2.15 10.33
CA CYS A 207 7.66 -1.53 11.08
C CYS A 207 7.67 -1.76 12.60
N GLY A 208 6.88 -0.95 13.30
CA GLY A 208 6.66 -1.07 14.73
C GLY A 208 7.69 -0.32 15.58
N GLY A 209 7.57 -0.47 16.90
CA GLY A 209 8.37 0.32 17.82
C GLY A 209 8.05 1.81 17.79
N THR A 210 8.92 2.63 18.40
CA THR A 210 8.69 4.07 18.52
C THR A 210 9.27 4.89 17.37
N GLN A 211 10.17 4.31 16.59
CA GLN A 211 10.99 5.01 15.59
C GLN A 211 10.55 4.74 14.15
N CYS A 212 9.82 3.64 13.93
CA CYS A 212 9.41 3.20 12.60
C CYS A 212 7.92 3.41 12.35
N PRO A 213 7.46 3.36 11.09
CA PRO A 213 6.05 3.37 10.77
C PRO A 213 5.33 2.23 11.50
N LYS A 214 4.06 2.44 11.82
CA LYS A 214 3.26 1.40 12.47
C LYS A 214 3.02 0.23 11.52
N CYS A 215 3.04 -0.98 12.06
CA CYS A 215 2.72 -2.22 11.39
C CYS A 215 1.24 -2.29 11.00
N LEU A 216 0.99 -2.85 9.82
CA LEU A 216 -0.35 -3.17 9.34
C LEU A 216 -0.89 -4.41 10.07
N GLU A 217 -2.17 -4.72 9.85
CA GLU A 217 -2.78 -5.95 10.33
C GLU A 217 -1.97 -7.20 9.89
N GLY A 218 -1.85 -8.19 10.78
CA GLY A 218 -1.21 -9.46 10.51
C GLY A 218 0.30 -9.48 10.72
N PHE A 219 0.92 -8.32 10.90
CA PHE A 219 2.34 -8.18 11.25
C PHE A 219 2.57 -8.31 12.76
N ASP A 220 3.78 -8.70 13.14
CA ASP A 220 4.19 -8.88 14.52
C ASP A 220 4.26 -7.56 15.29
N CYS A 221 3.87 -7.60 16.56
CA CYS A 221 3.80 -6.45 17.44
C CYS A 221 4.19 -6.80 18.88
N ASN A 222 4.87 -5.86 19.54
CA ASN A 222 5.21 -5.92 20.96
C ASN A 222 4.22 -5.12 21.81
N GLY A 223 3.41 -4.24 21.20
CA GLY A 223 2.30 -3.58 21.87
C GLY A 223 1.40 -2.75 20.96
N PRO A 224 0.33 -2.15 21.51
CA PRO A 224 -0.64 -1.33 20.76
C PRO A 224 -0.05 -0.23 19.90
N ASN A 225 1.06 0.39 20.35
CA ASN A 225 1.68 1.49 19.62
C ASN A 225 2.36 1.06 18.32
N ASP A 226 2.68 -0.23 18.20
CA ASP A 226 3.32 -0.77 17.01
C ASP A 226 2.31 -0.91 15.87
N CYS A 227 1.02 -1.07 16.18
CA CYS A 227 -0.03 -1.33 15.19
C CYS A 227 -0.71 -0.05 14.70
N LEU A 228 -1.00 0.02 13.40
CA LEU A 228 -1.74 1.12 12.78
C LEU A 228 -3.08 1.32 13.47
N GLY A 229 -3.87 0.23 13.58
CA GLY A 229 -5.15 0.20 14.26
C GLY A 229 -5.09 0.20 15.79
N GLY A 230 -3.89 0.23 16.38
CA GLY A 230 -3.72 0.36 17.82
C GLY A 230 -4.04 -0.89 18.64
N ILE A 231 -4.23 -2.05 17.99
CA ILE A 231 -4.61 -3.30 18.66
C ILE A 231 -3.54 -4.35 18.39
N CYS A 232 -2.84 -4.77 19.46
CA CYS A 232 -1.86 -5.85 19.43
C CYS A 232 -2.36 -6.98 20.33
N THR A 233 -2.77 -8.11 19.74
CA THR A 233 -3.29 -9.27 20.47
C THR A 233 -2.58 -10.53 20.03
N GLY A 234 -2.09 -11.33 20.97
CA GLY A 234 -1.36 -12.56 20.65
C GLY A 234 0.00 -12.34 19.96
N GLY A 235 0.54 -11.12 20.01
CA GLY A 235 1.78 -10.74 19.33
C GLY A 235 1.57 -10.28 17.88
N THR A 236 0.33 -10.12 17.43
CA THR A 236 0.02 -9.73 16.04
C THR A 236 -0.98 -8.57 16.00
N CYS A 237 -0.77 -7.63 15.08
CA CYS A 237 -1.67 -6.51 14.84
C CYS A 237 -3.03 -6.98 14.33
N GLN A 238 -4.11 -6.47 14.93
CA GLN A 238 -5.49 -6.86 14.63
C GLN A 238 -6.23 -5.75 13.83
N PRO A 239 -7.31 -6.11 13.11
CA PRO A 239 -8.26 -5.15 12.53
C PRO A 239 -8.76 -4.12 13.54
N SER A 240 -9.06 -2.90 13.09
CA SER A 240 -9.58 -1.83 13.95
C SER A 240 -10.51 -0.89 13.19
N CYS A 241 -11.63 -0.54 13.83
CA CYS A 241 -12.65 0.37 13.32
C CYS A 241 -12.22 1.84 13.15
N THR A 242 -10.92 2.14 13.16
CA THR A 242 -10.36 3.50 13.13
C THR A 242 -8.96 3.56 12.48
N ASP A 243 -8.61 2.54 11.69
CA ASP A 243 -7.29 2.41 11.07
C ASP A 243 -7.22 2.93 9.62
N MET A 244 -8.31 3.52 9.12
CA MET A 244 -8.45 4.09 7.78
C MET A 244 -8.29 3.07 6.66
N THR A 245 -8.48 1.79 6.96
CA THR A 245 -8.57 0.73 5.96
C THR A 245 -9.94 0.05 6.05
N THR A 246 -10.26 -0.82 5.08
CA THR A 246 -11.46 -1.67 5.14
C THR A 246 -10.98 -3.08 5.43
N ASN A 247 -11.07 -3.51 6.69
CA ASN A 247 -10.56 -4.79 7.14
C ASN A 247 -11.45 -5.44 8.22
N GLY A 248 -11.07 -6.64 8.68
CA GLY A 248 -11.90 -7.42 9.61
C GLY A 248 -13.32 -7.65 9.07
N ASP A 249 -14.32 -7.23 9.86
CA ASP A 249 -15.75 -7.35 9.52
C ASP A 249 -16.36 -6.04 8.98
N GLU A 250 -15.54 -5.03 8.70
CA GLU A 250 -15.99 -3.77 8.13
C GLU A 250 -16.58 -3.94 6.73
N THR A 251 -17.59 -3.12 6.40
CA THR A 251 -18.19 -3.10 5.06
C THR A 251 -17.79 -1.87 4.25
N ASP A 252 -17.28 -0.83 4.89
CA ASP A 252 -16.56 0.31 4.30
C ASP A 252 -15.49 0.78 5.30
N VAL A 253 -14.60 1.69 4.90
CA VAL A 253 -13.49 2.17 5.73
C VAL A 253 -13.98 2.63 7.11
N ASP A 254 -13.48 1.97 8.16
CA ASP A 254 -13.77 2.28 9.57
C ASP A 254 -15.26 2.13 9.99
N CYS A 255 -16.09 1.38 9.25
CA CYS A 255 -17.52 1.19 9.59
C CYS A 255 -18.15 -0.12 9.08
N GLY A 256 -19.31 -0.46 9.65
CA GLY A 256 -20.07 -1.67 9.30
C GLY A 256 -19.63 -2.93 10.06
N GLY A 257 -20.44 -3.99 10.00
CA GLY A 257 -20.21 -5.23 10.73
C GLY A 257 -20.16 -5.04 12.24
N ASP A 258 -19.04 -5.39 12.86
CA ASP A 258 -18.80 -5.22 14.29
C ASP A 258 -18.41 -3.77 14.68
N CYS A 259 -18.20 -2.89 13.70
CA CYS A 259 -17.90 -1.49 13.89
C CYS A 259 -19.17 -0.62 13.96
N ALA A 260 -19.00 0.70 14.13
CA ALA A 260 -20.13 1.61 14.08
C ALA A 260 -20.80 1.57 12.69
N PRO A 261 -22.14 1.72 12.59
CA PRO A 261 -22.80 1.72 11.29
C PRO A 261 -22.29 2.85 10.38
N CYS A 262 -22.13 2.52 9.11
CA CYS A 262 -21.75 3.38 8.03
C CYS A 262 -22.80 4.46 7.71
N ALA A 263 -22.30 5.62 7.28
CA ALA A 263 -23.13 6.72 6.81
C ALA A 263 -23.78 6.38 5.45
N VAL A 264 -24.79 7.16 5.07
CA VAL A 264 -25.45 7.03 3.75
C VAL A 264 -24.41 7.17 2.63
N GLY A 265 -24.50 6.31 1.62
CA GLY A 265 -23.65 6.28 0.44
C GLY A 265 -22.38 5.42 0.57
N LEU A 266 -22.05 4.97 1.78
CA LEU A 266 -20.95 4.03 2.05
C LEU A 266 -21.36 2.59 1.77
N ASP A 267 -20.41 1.70 1.55
CA ASP A 267 -20.64 0.29 1.26
C ASP A 267 -21.22 -0.47 2.48
N CYS A 268 -22.08 -1.44 2.21
CA CYS A 268 -22.75 -2.24 3.25
C CYS A 268 -23.09 -3.65 2.78
N ALA A 269 -23.22 -4.59 3.72
CA ALA A 269 -23.67 -5.95 3.45
C ALA A 269 -25.09 -6.21 3.98
N VAL A 270 -25.44 -5.63 5.13
CA VAL A 270 -26.73 -5.77 5.80
C VAL A 270 -27.25 -4.44 6.32
N ALA A 271 -28.55 -4.39 6.62
CA ALA A 271 -29.21 -3.21 7.17
C ALA A 271 -28.52 -2.65 8.44
N ALA A 272 -28.00 -3.53 9.31
CA ALA A 272 -27.32 -3.14 10.54
C ALA A 272 -26.01 -2.37 10.30
N ASP A 273 -25.38 -2.54 9.13
CA ASP A 273 -24.17 -1.82 8.76
C ASP A 273 -24.45 -0.35 8.47
N CYS A 274 -25.71 0.08 8.37
CA CYS A 274 -26.06 1.44 7.97
C CYS A 274 -26.75 2.19 9.11
N VAL A 275 -26.34 3.45 9.33
CA VAL A 275 -27.05 4.36 10.23
C VAL A 275 -28.53 4.47 9.84
N SER A 276 -28.83 4.40 8.53
CA SER A 276 -30.20 4.45 8.00
C SER A 276 -30.99 3.16 8.17
N GLY A 277 -30.36 2.03 8.50
CA GLY A 277 -31.01 0.71 8.46
C GLY A 277 -31.32 0.19 7.05
N VAL A 278 -30.88 0.88 5.99
CA VAL A 278 -31.18 0.52 4.60
C VAL A 278 -29.88 0.13 3.90
N CYS A 279 -29.79 -1.12 3.45
CA CYS A 279 -28.64 -1.60 2.69
C CYS A 279 -29.06 -2.24 1.36
N SER A 280 -28.50 -1.75 0.25
CA SER A 280 -28.66 -2.32 -1.09
C SER A 280 -27.32 -2.38 -1.83
N GLY A 281 -26.26 -2.80 -1.12
CA GLY A 281 -24.87 -2.74 -1.54
C GLY A 281 -24.17 -1.46 -1.11
N THR A 282 -24.91 -0.36 -1.00
CA THR A 282 -24.52 0.85 -0.26
C THR A 282 -25.63 1.24 0.70
N CYS A 283 -25.25 1.96 1.76
CA CYS A 283 -26.16 2.49 2.74
C CYS A 283 -27.10 3.50 2.07
N GLY A 284 -28.37 3.11 1.99
CA GLY A 284 -29.43 3.92 1.40
C GLY A 284 -29.82 5.08 2.31
N GLU A 285 -30.53 6.05 1.74
CA GLU A 285 -31.16 7.13 2.49
C GLU A 285 -32.13 6.59 3.55
N TYR A 286 -32.28 7.30 4.66
CA TYR A 286 -33.31 6.98 5.66
C TYR A 286 -34.70 7.34 5.11
N GLN A 287 -35.64 6.40 5.20
CA GLN A 287 -37.02 6.59 4.73
C GLN A 287 -37.88 7.13 5.88
N LEU A 288 -38.14 8.44 5.85
CA LEU A 288 -39.15 9.06 6.69
C LEU A 288 -40.50 8.94 6.00
N LEU A 289 -41.57 8.74 6.77
CA LEU A 289 -42.90 8.52 6.24
C LEU A 289 -43.84 9.69 6.56
N LEU A 290 -44.76 9.99 5.67
CA LEU A 290 -45.95 10.79 5.95
C LEU A 290 -46.89 9.93 6.79
N SER A 291 -47.11 10.29 8.06
CA SER A 291 -47.88 9.46 9.00
C SER A 291 -49.31 9.92 9.19
N GLU A 292 -49.58 11.22 9.20
CA GLU A 292 -50.94 11.73 9.33
C GLU A 292 -51.09 13.02 8.51
N LEU A 293 -52.17 13.11 7.73
CA LEU A 293 -52.42 14.22 6.82
C LEU A 293 -53.82 14.77 6.99
N TRP A 294 -53.90 16.09 7.08
CA TRP A 294 -55.18 16.78 7.16
C TRP A 294 -55.21 18.02 6.27
N PRO A 295 -55.98 18.02 5.17
CA PRO A 295 -56.02 19.14 4.24
C PRO A 295 -57.04 20.24 4.55
N ARG A 296 -57.91 20.07 5.57
CA ARG A 296 -58.82 21.13 6.06
C ARG A 296 -59.57 20.76 7.34
N GLY A 297 -59.27 21.43 8.44
CA GLY A 297 -59.91 21.24 9.73
C GLY A 297 -60.99 22.26 10.12
N PRO A 298 -61.57 22.15 11.34
CA PRO A 298 -62.63 23.00 11.88
C PRO A 298 -62.39 24.51 11.78
N GLY A 299 -61.13 24.94 11.84
CA GLY A 299 -60.67 26.32 11.69
C GLY A 299 -60.82 26.89 10.27
N GLY A 300 -61.17 26.07 9.28
CA GLY A 300 -61.38 26.50 7.91
C GLY A 300 -60.11 26.43 7.08
N GLY A 301 -59.91 27.41 6.20
CA GLY A 301 -58.70 27.43 5.36
C GLY A 301 -57.43 27.58 6.19
N ASN A 302 -56.38 26.85 5.80
CA ASN A 302 -55.09 26.76 6.51
C ASN A 302 -55.15 26.08 7.88
N ASP A 303 -56.24 25.42 8.24
CA ASP A 303 -56.29 24.48 9.38
C ASP A 303 -55.88 23.09 8.88
N ASP A 304 -54.64 23.01 8.42
CA ASP A 304 -54.09 21.83 7.76
C ASP A 304 -52.88 21.35 8.55
N PHE A 305 -52.52 20.09 8.45
CA PHE A 305 -51.22 19.62 8.93
C PHE A 305 -50.68 18.46 8.11
N VAL A 306 -49.37 18.30 8.22
CA VAL A 306 -48.62 17.15 7.75
C VAL A 306 -47.77 16.66 8.91
N GLU A 307 -47.92 15.40 9.25
CA GLU A 307 -47.09 14.70 10.24
C GLU A 307 -46.09 13.78 9.53
N ILE A 308 -44.86 13.78 10.04
CA ILE A 308 -43.77 12.93 9.57
C ILE A 308 -43.38 11.97 10.68
N TYR A 309 -43.27 10.68 10.36
CA TYR A 309 -42.84 9.62 11.25
C TYR A 309 -41.45 9.09 10.90
N ASN A 310 -40.67 8.78 11.94
CA ASN A 310 -39.39 8.10 11.82
C ASN A 310 -39.54 6.62 12.19
N PRO A 311 -39.58 5.69 11.22
CA PRO A 311 -39.70 4.26 11.50
C PRO A 311 -38.42 3.61 12.03
N LEU A 312 -37.31 4.37 12.12
CA LEU A 312 -36.02 3.83 12.52
C LEU A 312 -35.89 3.70 14.04
N ASN A 313 -35.06 2.73 14.45
CA ASN A 313 -34.62 2.54 15.84
C ASN A 313 -33.62 3.61 16.32
N VAL A 314 -33.29 4.60 15.48
CA VAL A 314 -32.35 5.69 15.78
C VAL A 314 -32.97 7.06 15.47
N PRO A 315 -32.60 8.12 16.21
CA PRO A 315 -33.06 9.47 15.91
C PRO A 315 -32.56 9.98 14.55
N VAL A 316 -33.40 10.70 13.82
CA VAL A 316 -33.05 11.32 12.54
C VAL A 316 -32.97 12.83 12.70
N THR A 317 -31.76 13.39 12.55
CA THR A 317 -31.56 14.85 12.52
C THR A 317 -31.74 15.37 11.10
N LEU A 318 -32.71 16.25 10.92
CA LEU A 318 -33.07 16.80 9.63
C LEU A 318 -32.07 17.88 9.18
N PRO A 319 -31.78 17.98 7.87
CA PRO A 319 -30.88 18.99 7.34
C PRO A 319 -31.45 20.40 7.55
N SER A 320 -30.58 21.38 7.77
CA SER A 320 -30.99 22.79 7.77
C SER A 320 -31.18 23.31 6.34
N GLY A 321 -32.12 24.24 6.16
CA GLY A 321 -32.59 24.72 4.85
C GLY A 321 -31.57 25.40 3.93
N SER A 322 -30.27 25.39 4.22
CA SER A 322 -29.18 25.82 3.32
C SER A 322 -28.39 24.66 2.70
N ALA A 323 -28.66 23.40 3.08
CA ALA A 323 -28.01 22.23 2.50
C ALA A 323 -28.42 21.99 1.03
N LEU A 324 -27.58 21.30 0.25
CA LEU A 324 -27.95 20.81 -1.10
C LEU A 324 -29.05 19.75 -1.02
N ASP A 325 -29.15 19.06 0.13
CA ASP A 325 -30.06 17.95 0.38
C ASP A 325 -31.20 18.34 1.33
N LYS A 326 -31.85 19.48 1.07
CA LYS A 326 -32.96 19.95 1.91
C LYS A 326 -34.09 18.93 1.95
N LEU A 327 -34.61 18.67 3.15
CA LEU A 327 -35.86 17.95 3.33
C LEU A 327 -37.02 18.94 3.26
N GLU A 328 -37.99 18.67 2.40
CA GLU A 328 -39.12 19.56 2.13
C GLU A 328 -40.44 18.79 2.11
N ILE A 329 -41.50 19.44 2.62
CA ILE A 329 -42.88 19.09 2.27
C ILE A 329 -43.28 19.99 1.11
N ALA A 330 -43.63 19.38 -0.02
CA ALA A 330 -44.15 20.08 -1.18
C ALA A 330 -45.53 19.56 -1.54
N THR A 331 -46.45 20.45 -1.92
CA THR A 331 -47.80 20.06 -2.31
C THR A 331 -48.13 20.52 -3.72
N ARG A 332 -48.92 19.72 -4.43
CA ARG A 332 -49.50 20.08 -5.74
C ARG A 332 -51.01 19.89 -5.70
N ALA A 333 -51.72 20.98 -5.91
CA ALA A 333 -53.18 20.99 -6.08
C ALA A 333 -53.57 20.31 -7.40
N ASP A 334 -54.77 19.71 -7.45
CA ASP A 334 -55.33 19.26 -8.72
C ASP A 334 -55.41 20.40 -9.75
N GLY A 335 -55.13 20.08 -11.01
CA GLY A 335 -54.99 21.03 -12.12
C GLY A 335 -53.78 21.97 -12.07
N SER A 336 -52.95 21.95 -11.01
CA SER A 336 -51.72 22.75 -10.96
C SER A 336 -50.62 22.13 -11.81
N ALA A 337 -49.74 22.96 -12.40
CA ALA A 337 -48.60 22.49 -13.19
C ALA A 337 -47.34 22.19 -12.35
N ALA A 338 -47.27 22.67 -11.11
CA ALA A 338 -46.04 22.61 -10.31
C ALA A 338 -46.31 22.36 -8.81
N TYR A 339 -45.35 21.70 -8.16
CA TYR A 339 -45.27 21.57 -6.71
C TYR A 339 -44.85 22.89 -6.06
N SER A 340 -45.52 23.23 -4.96
CA SER A 340 -45.17 24.35 -4.10
C SER A 340 -44.59 23.84 -2.79
N VAL A 341 -43.38 24.29 -2.43
CA VAL A 341 -42.78 23.97 -1.13
C VAL A 341 -43.58 24.68 -0.03
N LYS A 342 -44.05 23.89 0.94
CA LYS A 342 -44.80 24.38 2.11
C LYS A 342 -43.91 24.56 3.30
N TRP A 343 -42.98 23.63 3.49
CA TRP A 343 -42.07 23.63 4.60
C TRP A 343 -40.72 23.06 4.18
N THR A 344 -39.67 23.58 4.80
CA THR A 344 -38.29 23.10 4.65
C THR A 344 -37.74 22.86 6.04
N ALA A 345 -37.08 21.72 6.23
CA ALA A 345 -36.42 21.39 7.48
C ALA A 345 -35.37 22.44 7.89
N ALA A 346 -35.21 22.60 9.20
CA ALA A 346 -34.40 23.64 9.81
C ALA A 346 -33.51 23.11 10.95
N GLY A 347 -33.18 21.80 10.94
CA GLY A 347 -32.34 21.18 11.96
C GLY A 347 -33.09 20.46 13.09
N GLN A 348 -34.39 20.17 12.93
CA GLN A 348 -35.14 19.38 13.91
C GLN A 348 -34.58 17.95 13.98
N THR A 349 -34.66 17.30 15.14
CA THR A 349 -34.32 15.88 15.30
C THR A 349 -35.58 15.10 15.67
N ILE A 350 -35.99 14.17 14.82
CA ILE A 350 -37.10 13.26 15.08
C ILE A 350 -36.54 12.06 15.87
N PRO A 351 -37.01 11.78 17.11
CA PRO A 351 -36.58 10.61 17.86
C PRO A 351 -36.79 9.31 17.07
N ALA A 352 -36.09 8.23 17.46
CA ALA A 352 -36.42 6.88 17.00
C ALA A 352 -37.90 6.60 17.28
N HIS A 353 -38.64 6.09 16.28
CA HIS A 353 -40.09 5.87 16.39
C HIS A 353 -40.89 7.13 16.77
N GLY A 354 -40.34 8.32 16.52
CA GLY A 354 -40.92 9.61 16.87
C GLY A 354 -41.58 10.32 15.70
N HIS A 355 -42.18 11.47 16.00
CA HIS A 355 -43.01 12.25 15.07
C HIS A 355 -42.57 13.70 14.98
N LEU A 356 -42.84 14.36 13.84
CA LEU A 356 -42.69 15.79 13.64
C LEU A 356 -43.97 16.35 13.03
N LEU A 357 -44.57 17.34 13.69
CA LEU A 357 -45.83 17.93 13.26
C LEU A 357 -45.63 19.29 12.60
N VAL A 358 -46.00 19.41 11.33
CA VAL A 358 -45.95 20.68 10.59
C VAL A 358 -47.36 21.17 10.32
N VAL A 359 -47.70 22.36 10.84
CA VAL A 359 -49.08 22.84 10.89
C VAL A 359 -49.33 24.13 10.09
N GLY A 360 -50.55 24.30 9.61
CA GLY A 360 -51.00 25.52 8.95
C GLY A 360 -51.27 26.67 9.91
N SER A 361 -51.39 27.88 9.36
CA SER A 361 -51.57 29.10 10.14
C SER A 361 -52.89 29.21 10.92
N ALA A 362 -53.89 28.37 10.62
CA ALA A 362 -55.16 28.30 11.32
C ALA A 362 -55.36 26.98 12.08
N TYR A 363 -54.28 26.23 12.32
CA TYR A 363 -54.31 24.92 12.97
C TYR A 363 -55.04 24.93 14.32
N SER A 364 -55.97 24.00 14.52
CA SER A 364 -56.95 24.06 15.60
C SER A 364 -56.90 22.91 16.61
N ARG A 365 -55.90 22.01 16.56
CA ARG A 365 -55.81 20.88 17.53
C ARG A 365 -55.01 21.21 18.78
N SER A 366 -55.16 20.32 19.76
CA SER A 366 -54.51 20.44 21.07
C SER A 366 -53.03 20.11 21.06
N ALA A 367 -52.58 19.21 20.18
CA ALA A 367 -51.16 18.90 20.02
C ALA A 367 -50.48 20.08 19.32
N PRO A 368 -49.51 20.78 19.96
CA PRO A 368 -48.86 21.92 19.32
C PRO A 368 -48.01 21.47 18.13
N GLY A 369 -48.00 22.25 17.04
CA GLY A 369 -47.10 22.02 15.93
C GLY A 369 -45.65 22.32 16.27
N ASP A 370 -44.72 21.52 15.74
CA ASP A 370 -43.28 21.71 15.86
C ASP A 370 -42.74 22.73 14.84
N ALA A 371 -43.42 22.84 13.72
CA ALA A 371 -43.15 23.81 12.67
C ALA A 371 -44.45 24.28 12.01
N SER A 372 -44.38 25.33 11.19
CA SER A 372 -45.55 25.86 10.50
C SER A 372 -45.31 26.19 9.02
N PHE A 373 -46.40 26.20 8.26
CA PHE A 373 -46.46 26.75 6.91
C PHE A 373 -47.53 27.84 6.80
N THR A 374 -47.24 28.88 6.02
CA THR A 374 -48.10 30.07 5.93
C THR A 374 -49.33 29.84 5.05
N THR A 375 -49.15 29.10 3.95
CA THR A 375 -50.19 28.85 2.95
C THR A 375 -50.60 27.39 3.03
N GLY A 376 -51.85 27.14 3.41
CA GLY A 376 -52.46 25.83 3.44
C GLY A 376 -52.51 25.14 2.08
N PHE A 377 -53.07 23.94 2.06
CA PHE A 377 -53.24 23.15 0.84
C PHE A 377 -54.73 22.84 0.59
N PRO A 378 -55.13 22.62 -0.67
CA PRO A 378 -56.51 22.33 -1.00
C PRO A 378 -56.93 20.94 -0.51
N ASP A 379 -58.25 20.73 -0.49
CA ASP A 379 -58.90 19.48 -0.07
C ASP A 379 -58.48 18.28 -0.94
N GLU A 380 -58.12 18.53 -2.20
CA GLU A 380 -57.55 17.55 -3.13
C GLU A 380 -56.08 17.88 -3.41
N VAL A 381 -55.16 17.06 -2.94
CA VAL A 381 -53.73 17.39 -2.92
C VAL A 381 -52.86 16.14 -3.05
N SER A 382 -51.77 16.29 -3.81
CA SER A 382 -50.59 15.44 -3.69
C SER A 382 -49.61 16.09 -2.72
N VAL A 383 -49.28 15.39 -1.64
CA VAL A 383 -48.28 15.75 -0.64
C VAL A 383 -47.04 14.91 -0.88
N LEU A 384 -45.90 15.57 -1.07
CA LEU A 384 -44.62 14.94 -1.37
C LEU A 384 -43.63 15.31 -0.26
N LEU A 385 -43.09 14.29 0.41
CA LEU A 385 -41.90 14.41 1.26
C LEU A 385 -40.68 14.10 0.41
N ARG A 386 -39.76 15.06 0.28
CA ARG A 386 -38.60 14.91 -0.60
C ARG A 386 -37.32 15.46 0.01
N ARG A 387 -36.21 14.87 -0.41
CA ARG A 387 -34.84 15.37 -0.21
C ARG A 387 -34.26 15.78 -1.55
N GLY A 388 -34.07 17.07 -1.77
CA GLY A 388 -33.65 17.58 -3.08
C GLY A 388 -34.61 17.13 -4.19
N THR A 389 -34.15 16.27 -5.10
CA THR A 389 -34.97 15.66 -6.17
C THR A 389 -35.52 14.28 -5.85
N THR A 390 -35.08 13.66 -4.75
CA THR A 390 -35.46 12.30 -4.36
C THR A 390 -36.77 12.33 -3.57
N SER A 391 -37.76 11.55 -4.02
CA SER A 391 -38.99 11.29 -3.26
C SER A 391 -38.66 10.32 -2.12
N LEU A 392 -39.05 10.67 -0.90
CA LEU A 392 -38.95 9.76 0.24
C LEU A 392 -40.28 9.08 0.52
N ASP A 393 -41.37 9.84 0.46
CA ASP A 393 -42.75 9.36 0.60
C ASP A 393 -43.69 10.32 -0.16
N ALA A 394 -44.76 9.80 -0.76
CA ALA A 394 -45.80 10.61 -1.35
C ALA A 394 -47.23 10.09 -1.10
N ALA A 395 -48.08 10.98 -0.60
CA ALA A 395 -49.48 10.70 -0.35
C ALA A 395 -50.41 11.59 -1.17
N CYS A 396 -51.39 10.98 -1.82
CA CYS A 396 -52.38 11.66 -2.62
C CYS A 396 -53.78 11.48 -2.05
N ILE A 397 -54.42 12.60 -1.73
CA ILE A 397 -55.74 12.66 -1.12
C ILE A 397 -56.68 13.32 -2.11
N TYR A 398 -57.83 12.71 -2.35
CA TYR A 398 -58.80 13.22 -3.30
C TYR A 398 -60.24 13.13 -2.77
N VAL A 399 -61.09 14.11 -3.13
CA VAL A 399 -62.44 14.35 -2.61
C VAL A 399 -63.43 14.53 -3.77
N GLY A 400 -63.80 13.48 -4.51
CA GLY A 400 -64.78 13.65 -5.60
C GLY A 400 -64.88 12.55 -6.63
N THR A 401 -64.67 12.91 -7.92
CA THR A 401 -64.47 12.01 -9.08
C THR A 401 -63.16 12.25 -9.87
N ASN A 402 -62.35 13.24 -9.48
CA ASN A 402 -61.08 13.59 -10.10
C ASN A 402 -60.00 12.50 -9.89
N THR A 403 -59.08 12.37 -10.84
CA THR A 403 -57.96 11.43 -10.75
C THR A 403 -56.66 12.18 -10.93
N PHE A 404 -55.70 12.01 -10.02
CA PHE A 404 -54.33 12.44 -10.23
C PHE A 404 -53.76 11.76 -11.47
N ASP A 405 -53.19 12.53 -12.40
CA ASP A 405 -52.50 11.96 -13.56
C ASP A 405 -51.09 11.48 -13.16
N ALA A 406 -50.40 10.79 -14.07
CA ALA A 406 -49.07 10.22 -13.82
C ALA A 406 -47.96 11.27 -13.59
N THR A 407 -48.25 12.57 -13.67
CA THR A 407 -47.27 13.64 -13.39
C THR A 407 -47.25 14.05 -11.91
N TYR A 408 -48.20 13.57 -11.10
CA TYR A 408 -48.19 13.75 -9.66
C TYR A 408 -47.35 12.64 -9.01
N ALA A 409 -46.54 13.00 -8.02
CA ALA A 409 -45.96 12.06 -7.07
C ALA A 409 -47.08 11.55 -6.16
N CYS A 410 -47.46 10.29 -6.37
CA CYS A 410 -48.41 9.55 -5.55
C CYS A 410 -47.91 8.11 -5.43
N GLU A 411 -47.94 7.54 -4.24
CA GLU A 411 -47.73 6.11 -4.04
C GLU A 411 -49.00 5.34 -4.42
N GLY A 412 -48.89 4.54 -5.47
CA GLY A 412 -49.96 3.63 -5.90
C GLY A 412 -51.30 4.33 -6.10
N THR A 413 -52.35 3.78 -5.51
CA THR A 413 -53.71 4.31 -5.63
C THR A 413 -53.99 5.44 -4.63
N PRO A 414 -54.42 6.64 -5.10
CA PRO A 414 -54.75 7.75 -4.21
C PRO A 414 -55.82 7.40 -3.18
N PHE A 415 -55.63 7.85 -1.95
CA PHE A 415 -56.60 7.62 -0.88
C PHE A 415 -57.88 8.44 -1.13
N VAL A 416 -59.03 7.76 -1.11
CA VAL A 416 -60.33 8.39 -1.28
C VAL A 416 -60.80 8.97 0.06
N TYR A 417 -60.80 10.28 0.16
CA TYR A 417 -61.25 10.99 1.35
C TYR A 417 -62.78 11.12 1.36
N VAL A 418 -63.44 10.06 1.83
CA VAL A 418 -64.92 9.93 1.74
C VAL A 418 -65.62 10.90 2.71
N GLY A 419 -66.62 11.64 2.22
CA GLY A 419 -67.49 12.54 2.97
C GLY A 419 -67.32 14.00 2.55
N ALA A 420 -68.43 14.75 2.45
CA ALA A 420 -68.40 16.15 1.99
C ALA A 420 -67.42 16.97 2.83
N SER A 421 -66.40 17.55 2.22
CA SER A 421 -65.43 18.38 2.93
C SER A 421 -66.11 19.64 3.48
N ASN A 422 -66.23 19.70 4.79
CA ASN A 422 -66.45 20.95 5.52
C ASN A 422 -65.86 20.82 6.91
N ASN A 423 -64.81 21.58 7.20
CA ASN A 423 -64.30 21.96 8.53
C ASN A 423 -64.62 20.97 9.68
N THR A 424 -64.24 19.70 9.51
CA THR A 424 -64.61 18.57 10.39
C THR A 424 -63.34 17.91 10.89
N ASP A 425 -63.36 17.50 12.16
CA ASP A 425 -62.24 16.91 12.89
C ASP A 425 -61.93 15.47 12.44
N ARG A 426 -61.16 15.32 11.36
CA ARG A 426 -60.81 14.02 10.76
C ARG A 426 -59.55 14.16 9.93
N SER A 427 -58.78 13.10 9.81
CA SER A 427 -57.52 13.06 9.05
C SER A 427 -57.37 11.66 8.44
N ILE A 428 -56.40 11.51 7.54
CA ILE A 428 -55.91 10.17 7.20
C ILE A 428 -54.66 9.88 8.01
N GLU A 429 -54.60 8.69 8.57
CA GLU A 429 -53.48 8.20 9.36
C GLU A 429 -52.92 6.94 8.68
N ARG A 430 -51.59 6.84 8.60
CA ARG A 430 -50.89 5.68 8.05
C ARG A 430 -50.97 4.55 9.05
N ASP A 431 -51.37 3.37 8.59
CA ASP A 431 -51.55 2.18 9.39
C ASP A 431 -50.20 1.69 9.98
N PRO A 432 -50.22 0.92 11.08
CA PRO A 432 -51.39 0.56 11.89
C PRO A 432 -52.00 1.72 12.72
N GLY A 433 -51.30 2.84 12.85
CA GLY A 433 -51.74 4.04 13.53
C GLY A 433 -51.60 4.03 15.06
N GLY A 434 -51.71 5.21 15.66
CA GLY A 434 -51.70 5.43 17.11
C GLY A 434 -50.51 4.78 17.81
N ALA A 435 -50.79 4.07 18.92
CA ALA A 435 -49.74 3.47 19.75
C ALA A 435 -48.98 2.31 19.07
N ALA A 436 -49.47 1.81 17.92
CA ALA A 436 -48.81 0.76 17.16
C ALA A 436 -47.87 1.29 16.06
N GLY A 437 -47.75 2.62 15.93
CA GLY A 437 -46.89 3.31 14.98
C GLY A 437 -47.47 3.42 13.58
N ASN A 438 -46.74 4.11 12.70
CA ASN A 438 -47.21 4.52 11.38
C ASN A 438 -46.26 3.98 10.29
N GLY A 439 -45.79 2.74 10.47
CA GLY A 439 -44.74 2.13 9.65
C GLY A 439 -45.22 1.36 8.41
N ALA A 440 -46.53 1.28 8.12
CA ALA A 440 -47.01 0.57 6.93
C ALA A 440 -46.79 1.41 5.66
N ASP A 441 -45.87 0.96 4.82
CA ASP A 441 -45.60 1.56 3.51
C ASP A 441 -45.48 0.47 2.45
N THR A 442 -46.57 0.20 1.75
CA THR A 442 -46.64 -0.74 0.63
C THR A 442 -46.49 -0.05 -0.72
N ASN A 443 -46.15 1.25 -0.72
CA ASN A 443 -46.21 2.15 -1.87
C ASN A 443 -47.62 2.22 -2.49
N ASP A 444 -48.67 2.15 -1.67
CA ASP A 444 -50.05 2.33 -2.12
C ASP A 444 -50.89 3.05 -1.05
N ASN A 445 -51.29 4.29 -1.32
CA ASN A 445 -51.96 5.11 -0.30
C ASN A 445 -53.30 4.53 0.18
N THR A 446 -54.01 3.73 -0.62
CA THR A 446 -55.28 3.11 -0.18
C THR A 446 -55.05 1.92 0.74
N ALA A 447 -53.93 1.20 0.56
CA ALA A 447 -53.54 0.10 1.44
C ALA A 447 -52.91 0.60 2.76
N ASP A 448 -52.25 1.75 2.70
CA ASP A 448 -51.41 2.22 3.80
C ASP A 448 -52.09 3.22 4.74
N PHE A 449 -53.16 3.90 4.30
CA PHE A 449 -53.85 4.89 5.13
C PHE A 449 -55.27 4.47 5.48
N THR A 450 -55.74 4.96 6.64
CA THR A 450 -57.13 4.87 7.06
C THR A 450 -57.66 6.24 7.48
N LEU A 451 -58.96 6.47 7.29
CA LEU A 451 -59.62 7.72 7.74
C LEU A 451 -59.97 7.60 9.23
N ILE A 452 -59.43 8.51 10.04
CA ILE A 452 -59.70 8.57 11.48
C ILE A 452 -60.53 9.80 11.86
N THR A 453 -61.28 9.70 12.96
CA THR A 453 -62.15 10.77 13.49
C THR A 453 -62.32 10.55 15.00
N PRO A 454 -61.85 11.45 15.88
CA PRO A 454 -61.15 12.70 15.58
C PRO A 454 -59.74 12.49 15.02
N ALA A 455 -59.13 13.54 14.47
CA ALA A 455 -57.70 13.54 14.12
C ALA A 455 -56.85 13.43 15.41
N ALA A 456 -55.71 12.75 15.35
CA ALA A 456 -54.90 12.42 16.52
C ALA A 456 -53.39 12.71 16.33
N PRO A 457 -53.01 13.91 15.87
CA PRO A 457 -51.64 14.20 15.52
C PRO A 457 -50.69 14.18 16.71
N GLN A 458 -49.46 13.82 16.41
CA GLN A 458 -48.33 13.54 17.25
C GLN A 458 -47.18 14.44 16.82
N ASN A 459 -46.39 14.90 17.79
CA ASN A 459 -45.31 15.86 17.57
C ASN A 459 -44.01 15.36 18.21
N LEU A 460 -42.96 16.19 18.22
CA LEU A 460 -41.66 15.82 18.82
C LEU A 460 -41.72 15.50 20.32
N GLN A 461 -42.80 15.88 21.00
CA GLN A 461 -43.02 15.62 22.43
C GLN A 461 -43.94 14.42 22.69
N SER A 462 -44.55 13.86 21.63
CA SER A 462 -45.30 12.62 21.74
C SER A 462 -44.41 11.46 22.16
N ALA A 463 -45.00 10.48 22.85
CA ALA A 463 -44.30 9.24 23.14
C ALA A 463 -44.00 8.49 21.83
N PRO A 464 -42.79 7.92 21.66
CA PRO A 464 -42.48 7.13 20.48
C PRO A 464 -43.42 5.93 20.30
N THR A 465 -43.72 5.59 19.04
CA THR A 465 -44.66 4.53 18.64
C THR A 465 -43.97 3.57 17.66
N PRO A 466 -43.82 2.26 17.99
CA PRO A 466 -42.94 1.31 17.29
C PRO A 466 -43.18 1.13 15.79
#